data_AF-A0A2D4N4G6-F1
#
_entry.id   AF-A0A2D4N4G6-F1
#
_cell.length_a   1.000
_cell.length_b   1.000
_cell.length_c   1.000
_cell.angle_alpha   90.00
_cell.angle_beta   90.00
_cell.angle_gamma   90.00
#
_symmetry.space_group_name_H-M   'P 1'
#
loop_
_entity.id
_entity.type
_entity.pdbx_description
1 polymer ?
#
loop_
_entity_poly.entity_id
_entity_poly.type
_entity_poly.pdbx_seq_one_letter_code
_entity_poly.pdbx_strand_id
1 'polypeptide(L)'
;SGRASRNKEESEPWDGSASSITTLTYPVAYWHLIVSNLPVLFPYLSENDAEYIAEGLLKTLLVKQTQSTFADEDDVLFTMEKLSKDLLHSSLLPELQMLQCFFLSRIIQRCASVLSSTFPNIANQPLGLLCAGDTLWCEAIPSGHAASVRSRNDFSVSWAVMEKVALNILSLVKDRSYATLEEEHIKELLSILEVISALNVDSFFPLDFTRCFLLLISLAVNSRASISCNKALSLKFLATCC
;
A
#
# COMPACT_ATOMS: atom_id res chain seq x y z
N SER A 1 0.86 -27.46 -4.60
CA SER A 1 1.71 -27.49 -3.41
C SER A 1 2.93 -26.63 -3.71
N GLY A 2 3.07 -25.46 -3.08
CA GLY A 2 4.12 -24.47 -3.39
C GLY A 2 4.07 -23.21 -2.52
N ARG A 3 3.35 -23.25 -1.40
CA ARG A 3 3.08 -22.09 -0.54
C ARG A 3 4.04 -21.95 0.65
N ALA A 4 5.13 -22.73 0.71
CA ALA A 4 5.86 -22.97 1.96
C ALA A 4 7.32 -22.48 2.02
N SER A 5 7.79 -21.64 1.09
CA SER A 5 9.13 -21.05 1.20
C SER A 5 9.12 -19.58 0.80
N ARG A 6 8.59 -18.72 1.69
CA ARG A 6 8.82 -17.28 1.63
C ARG A 6 9.76 -16.88 2.76
N ASN A 7 10.89 -17.57 2.82
CA ASN A 7 12.05 -17.05 3.53
C ASN A 7 12.69 -15.99 2.64
N LYS A 8 13.40 -15.08 3.28
CA LYS A 8 14.07 -13.89 2.74
C LYS A 8 15.25 -14.30 1.83
N GLU A 9 14.99 -15.09 0.79
CA GLU A 9 15.96 -15.44 -0.24
C GLU A 9 16.15 -14.21 -1.12
N GLU A 10 17.41 -13.77 -1.24
CA GLU A 10 17.82 -12.73 -2.17
C GLU A 10 17.44 -13.19 -3.59
N SER A 11 16.45 -12.54 -4.19
CA SER A 11 16.03 -12.84 -5.56
C SER A 11 16.99 -12.19 -6.55
N GLU A 12 17.46 -12.96 -7.53
CA GLU A 12 18.31 -12.45 -8.60
C GLU A 12 17.47 -11.83 -9.72
N PRO A 13 17.97 -10.79 -10.41
CA PRO A 13 17.34 -10.27 -11.61
C PRO A 13 17.16 -11.34 -12.69
N TRP A 14 16.14 -11.20 -13.52
CA TRP A 14 15.80 -12.19 -14.55
C TRP A 14 15.78 -11.55 -15.95
N ASP A 15 16.31 -12.25 -16.95
CA ASP A 15 16.49 -11.73 -18.33
C ASP A 15 15.26 -11.89 -19.23
N GLY A 16 14.14 -12.41 -18.71
CA GLY A 16 12.93 -12.66 -19.50
C GLY A 16 12.90 -14.03 -20.21
N SER A 17 14.00 -14.80 -20.17
CA SER A 17 14.06 -16.11 -20.83
C SER A 17 13.50 -17.23 -19.94
N ALA A 18 12.63 -18.07 -20.50
CA ALA A 18 12.15 -19.25 -19.77
C ALA A 18 13.26 -20.26 -19.47
N SER A 19 14.36 -20.26 -20.23
CA SER A 19 15.49 -21.18 -20.04
C SER A 19 16.43 -20.77 -18.90
N SER A 20 16.34 -19.53 -18.41
CA SER A 20 17.19 -18.98 -17.34
C SER A 20 16.51 -19.03 -15.96
N ILE A 21 15.35 -19.70 -15.85
CA ILE A 21 14.61 -19.81 -14.59
C ILE A 21 15.35 -20.77 -13.64
N THR A 22 15.88 -20.21 -12.56
CA THR A 22 16.48 -20.90 -11.43
C THR A 22 15.65 -20.65 -10.17
N THR A 23 16.02 -21.26 -9.04
CA THR A 23 15.38 -20.96 -7.75
C THR A 23 15.47 -19.48 -7.37
N LEU A 24 16.56 -18.79 -7.77
CA LEU A 24 16.81 -17.40 -7.42
C LEU A 24 16.11 -16.40 -8.37
N THR A 25 15.94 -16.75 -9.65
CA THR A 25 15.25 -15.90 -10.64
C THR A 25 13.75 -16.18 -10.72
N TYR A 26 13.29 -17.34 -10.24
CA TYR A 26 11.87 -17.74 -10.23
C TYR A 26 10.94 -16.71 -9.60
N PRO A 27 11.25 -16.09 -8.44
CA PRO A 27 10.36 -15.08 -7.84
C PRO A 27 10.12 -13.90 -8.79
N VAL A 28 11.16 -13.41 -9.48
CA VAL A 28 11.05 -12.30 -10.43
C VAL A 28 10.26 -12.72 -11.68
N ALA A 29 10.56 -13.89 -12.25
CA ALA A 29 9.84 -14.43 -13.41
C ALA A 29 8.34 -14.64 -13.12
N TYR A 30 8.03 -15.16 -11.93
CA TYR A 30 6.65 -15.34 -11.46
C TYR A 30 5.93 -14.01 -11.29
N TRP A 31 6.59 -13.00 -10.70
CA TRP A 31 6.00 -11.68 -10.55
C TRP A 31 5.74 -11.00 -11.89
N HIS A 32 6.69 -11.09 -12.83
CA HIS A 32 6.51 -10.61 -14.21
C HIS A 32 5.31 -11.28 -14.89
N LEU A 33 5.15 -12.59 -14.73
CA LEU A 33 4.02 -13.34 -15.29
C LEU A 33 2.68 -12.83 -14.75
N ILE A 34 2.57 -12.60 -13.44
CA ILE A 34 1.34 -12.08 -12.82
C ILE A 34 1.04 -10.68 -13.34
N VAL A 35 1.99 -9.75 -13.22
CA VAL A 35 1.80 -8.33 -13.53
C VAL A 35 1.47 -8.14 -15.01
N SER A 36 2.18 -8.82 -15.91
CA SER A 36 1.99 -8.67 -17.36
C SER A 36 0.68 -9.28 -17.88
N ASN A 37 0.11 -10.24 -17.14
CA ASN A 37 -1.16 -10.90 -17.52
C ASN A 37 -2.34 -10.44 -16.65
N LEU A 38 -2.12 -9.46 -15.78
CA LEU A 38 -3.10 -9.01 -14.81
C LEU A 38 -4.45 -8.63 -15.43
N PRO A 39 -4.53 -7.91 -16.58
CA PRO A 39 -5.81 -7.60 -17.22
C PRO A 39 -6.61 -8.84 -17.64
N VAL A 40 -5.93 -9.92 -18.04
CA VAL A 40 -6.56 -11.18 -18.45
C VAL A 40 -6.97 -12.00 -17.24
N LEU A 41 -6.17 -11.98 -16.17
CA LEU A 41 -6.42 -12.73 -14.95
C LEU A 41 -7.50 -12.08 -14.08
N PHE A 42 -7.57 -10.74 -14.07
CA PHE A 42 -8.38 -9.95 -13.14
C PHE A 42 -9.85 -10.35 -13.04
N PRO A 43 -10.58 -10.66 -14.14
CA PRO A 43 -11.98 -11.10 -14.06
C PRO A 43 -12.18 -12.43 -13.31
N TYR A 44 -11.10 -13.18 -13.08
CA TYR A 44 -11.10 -14.48 -12.42
C TYR A 44 -10.44 -14.45 -11.04
N LEU A 45 -9.88 -13.32 -10.62
CA LEU A 45 -9.24 -13.19 -9.31
C LEU A 45 -10.30 -13.09 -8.21
N SER A 46 -10.09 -13.85 -7.14
CA SER A 46 -10.85 -13.64 -5.91
C SER A 46 -10.36 -12.40 -5.16
N GLU A 47 -11.15 -11.93 -4.18
CA GLU A 47 -10.72 -10.87 -3.26
C GLU A 47 -9.39 -11.22 -2.58
N ASN A 48 -9.21 -12.48 -2.15
CA ASN A 48 -7.96 -12.96 -1.53
C ASN A 48 -6.76 -12.90 -2.49
N ASP A 49 -6.97 -13.18 -3.78
CA ASP A 49 -5.90 -13.13 -4.78
C ASP A 49 -5.48 -11.69 -5.05
N ALA A 50 -6.44 -10.76 -5.17
CA ALA A 50 -6.13 -9.34 -5.29
C ALA A 50 -5.45 -8.78 -4.03
N GLU A 51 -5.88 -9.21 -2.84
CA GLU A 51 -5.25 -8.83 -1.58
C GLU A 51 -3.80 -9.35 -1.49
N TYR A 52 -3.54 -10.56 -2.01
CA TYR A 52 -2.18 -11.12 -2.10
C TYR A 52 -1.29 -10.36 -3.08
N ILE A 53 -1.82 -9.99 -4.25
CA ILE A 53 -1.10 -9.20 -5.25
C ILE A 53 -0.80 -7.81 -4.69
N ALA A 54 -1.77 -7.14 -4.05
CA ALA A 54 -1.58 -5.85 -3.39
C ALA A 54 -0.46 -5.89 -2.33
N GLU A 55 -0.42 -6.96 -1.53
CA GLU A 55 0.64 -7.18 -0.53
C GLU A 55 2.01 -7.42 -1.18
N GLY A 56 2.05 -8.18 -2.27
CA GLY A 56 3.25 -8.38 -3.07
C GLY A 56 3.78 -7.06 -3.62
N LEU A 57 2.90 -6.28 -4.25
CA LEU A 57 3.20 -4.97 -4.82
C LEU A 57 3.79 -4.03 -3.77
N LEU A 58 3.12 -3.86 -2.63
CA LEU A 58 3.60 -2.96 -1.58
C LEU A 58 4.95 -3.41 -1.02
N LYS A 59 5.12 -4.72 -0.76
CA LYS A 59 6.40 -5.26 -0.27
C LYS A 59 7.53 -4.95 -1.22
N THR A 60 7.34 -5.19 -2.52
CA THR A 60 8.38 -4.95 -3.53
C THR A 60 8.72 -3.47 -3.71
N LEU A 61 7.74 -2.58 -3.54
CA LEU A 61 7.96 -1.12 -3.61
C LEU A 61 8.68 -0.57 -2.36
N LEU A 62 8.51 -1.20 -1.20
CA LEU A 62 9.12 -0.77 0.07
C LEU A 62 10.49 -1.44 0.35
N VAL A 63 10.97 -2.33 -0.52
CA VAL A 63 12.31 -2.90 -0.37
C VAL A 63 13.34 -1.80 -0.54
N LYS A 64 14.01 -1.43 0.55
CA LYS A 64 15.15 -0.49 0.51
C LYS A 64 16.31 -1.18 -0.19
N GLN A 65 16.73 -0.63 -1.33
CA GLN A 65 17.90 -1.10 -2.07
C GLN A 65 19.10 -1.19 -1.12
N THR A 66 19.49 -2.41 -0.80
CA THR A 66 20.79 -2.67 -0.17
C THR A 66 21.67 -3.16 -1.30
N GLN A 67 22.26 -2.20 -2.02
CA GLN A 67 23.22 -2.38 -3.13
C GLN A 67 22.64 -2.94 -4.45
N SER A 68 22.74 -2.14 -5.50
CA SER A 68 22.99 -2.61 -6.87
C SER A 68 23.70 -1.50 -7.64
N THR A 69 25.03 -1.61 -7.66
CA THR A 69 25.99 -0.75 -8.34
C THR A 69 26.10 -1.14 -9.82
N PHE A 70 24.99 -1.12 -10.55
CA PHE A 70 24.96 -1.52 -11.98
C PHE A 70 24.15 -0.51 -12.80
N ALA A 71 24.49 0.77 -12.66
CA ALA A 71 23.68 1.87 -13.16
C ALA A 71 23.68 2.07 -14.69
N ASP A 72 24.40 1.29 -15.50
CA ASP A 72 24.50 1.54 -16.95
C ASP A 72 24.37 0.31 -17.87
N GLU A 73 24.24 -0.93 -17.37
CA GLU A 73 24.03 -2.14 -18.20
C GLU A 73 22.66 -2.85 -17.96
N ASP A 74 21.88 -2.38 -16.99
CA ASP A 74 20.75 -3.11 -16.37
C ASP A 74 19.37 -2.95 -17.03
N ASP A 75 19.26 -2.34 -18.22
CA ASP A 75 17.92 -2.05 -18.77
C ASP A 75 17.19 -3.31 -19.28
N VAL A 76 17.93 -4.41 -19.49
CA VAL A 76 17.41 -5.68 -19.99
C VAL A 76 16.93 -6.62 -18.86
N LEU A 77 17.41 -6.45 -17.63
CA LEU A 77 17.09 -7.35 -16.52
C LEU A 77 15.84 -6.87 -15.77
N PHE A 78 14.92 -7.80 -15.54
CA PHE A 78 13.75 -7.58 -14.70
C PHE A 78 14.13 -7.73 -13.23
N THR A 79 13.59 -6.85 -12.40
CA THR A 79 13.58 -6.98 -10.94
C THR A 79 12.16 -6.81 -10.44
N MET A 80 11.84 -7.36 -9.27
CA MET A 80 10.50 -7.18 -8.68
C MET A 80 10.17 -5.69 -8.46
N GLU A 81 11.16 -4.88 -8.06
CA GLU A 81 11.00 -3.44 -7.86
C GLU A 81 10.65 -2.73 -9.17
N LYS A 82 11.42 -2.98 -10.25
CA LYS A 82 11.19 -2.36 -11.57
C LYS A 82 9.77 -2.68 -12.06
N LEU A 83 9.39 -3.97 -12.04
CA LEU A 83 8.07 -4.43 -12.46
C LEU A 83 6.93 -3.80 -11.65
N SER A 84 7.09 -3.70 -10.34
CA SER A 84 6.10 -3.10 -9.46
C SER A 84 5.97 -1.60 -9.63
N LYS A 85 7.10 -0.92 -9.86
CA LYS A 85 7.13 0.51 -10.15
C LYS A 85 6.50 0.82 -11.51
N ASP A 86 6.78 0.00 -12.51
CA ASP A 86 6.16 0.10 -13.83
C ASP A 86 4.64 -0.08 -13.74
N LEU A 87 4.16 -1.08 -12.98
CA LEU A 87 2.73 -1.27 -12.72
C LEU A 87 2.12 -0.06 -12.01
N LEU A 88 2.78 0.48 -10.98
CA LEU A 88 2.32 1.64 -10.21
C LEU A 88 2.14 2.89 -11.08
N HIS A 89 3.06 3.12 -12.02
CA HIS A 89 3.00 4.26 -12.94
C HIS A 89 2.20 4.00 -14.22
N SER A 90 1.78 2.76 -14.46
CA SER A 90 0.97 2.41 -15.62
C SER A 90 -0.48 2.90 -15.47
N SER A 91 -1.19 3.00 -16.60
CA SER A 91 -2.64 3.24 -16.60
C SER A 91 -3.46 2.03 -16.14
N LEU A 92 -2.84 0.86 -15.96
CA LEU A 92 -3.56 -0.38 -15.64
C LEU A 92 -4.07 -0.41 -14.20
N LEU A 93 -3.28 0.05 -13.22
CA LEU A 93 -3.68 -0.01 -11.82
C LEU A 93 -5.00 0.76 -11.54
N PRO A 94 -5.21 1.97 -12.09
CA PRO A 94 -6.49 2.68 -12.07
C PRO A 94 -7.69 1.91 -12.66
N GLU A 95 -7.47 1.04 -13.64
CA GLU A 95 -8.53 0.25 -14.28
C GLU A 95 -8.91 -0.96 -13.42
N LEU A 96 -7.98 -1.44 -12.58
CA LEU A 96 -8.12 -2.60 -11.72
C LEU A 96 -8.60 -2.19 -10.32
N GLN A 97 -9.80 -1.62 -10.25
CA GLN A 97 -10.34 -0.95 -9.06
C GLN A 97 -10.34 -1.80 -7.77
N MET A 98 -10.64 -3.10 -7.87
CA MET A 98 -10.53 -4.01 -6.72
C MET A 98 -9.09 -4.09 -6.20
N LEU A 99 -8.11 -4.23 -7.09
CA LEU A 99 -6.71 -4.24 -6.71
C LEU A 99 -6.27 -2.89 -6.13
N GLN A 100 -6.73 -1.77 -6.69
CA GLN A 100 -6.44 -0.43 -6.17
C GLN A 100 -6.96 -0.26 -4.72
N CYS A 101 -8.20 -0.68 -4.45
CA CYS A 101 -8.79 -0.67 -3.11
C CYS A 101 -7.99 -1.54 -2.11
N PHE A 102 -7.59 -2.75 -2.52
CA PHE A 102 -6.76 -3.62 -1.67
C PHE A 102 -5.36 -3.06 -1.46
N PHE A 103 -4.78 -2.42 -2.48
CA PHE A 103 -3.47 -1.78 -2.38
C PHE A 103 -3.49 -0.62 -1.39
N LEU A 104 -4.50 0.26 -1.47
CA LEU A 104 -4.71 1.30 -0.46
C LEU A 104 -4.91 0.70 0.94
N SER A 105 -5.66 -0.39 1.07
CA SER A 105 -5.85 -1.08 2.36
C SER A 105 -4.52 -1.58 2.94
N ARG A 106 -3.62 -2.13 2.12
CA ARG A 106 -2.27 -2.53 2.55
C ARG A 106 -1.40 -1.35 2.94
N ILE A 107 -1.50 -0.23 2.22
CA ILE A 107 -0.81 1.02 2.56
C ILE A 107 -1.25 1.52 3.96
N ILE A 108 -2.57 1.62 4.19
CA ILE A 108 -3.09 2.06 5.49
C ILE A 108 -2.67 1.09 6.59
N GLN A 109 -2.72 -0.22 6.33
CA GLN A 109 -2.30 -1.25 7.28
C GLN A 109 -0.81 -1.13 7.62
N ARG A 110 0.04 -0.85 6.63
CA ARG A 110 1.47 -0.62 6.86
C ARG A 110 1.68 0.63 7.71
N CYS A 111 1.03 1.75 7.38
CA CYS A 111 1.08 2.95 8.21
C CYS A 111 0.60 2.69 9.64
N ALA A 112 -0.52 1.97 9.82
CA ALA A 112 -1.03 1.60 11.12
C ALA A 112 -0.01 0.78 11.92
N SER A 113 0.69 -0.16 11.26
CA SER A 113 1.72 -1.00 11.89
C SER A 113 2.97 -0.22 12.31
N VAL A 114 3.37 0.81 11.55
CA VAL A 114 4.48 1.70 11.94
C VAL A 114 4.11 2.54 13.15
N LEU A 115 2.83 2.93 13.25
CA LEU A 115 2.34 3.78 14.33
C LEU A 115 1.93 2.99 15.59
N SER A 116 1.61 1.69 15.50
CA SER A 116 1.06 0.92 16.63
C SER A 116 2.04 0.77 17.80
N SER A 117 3.35 0.74 17.54
CA SER A 117 4.40 0.77 18.58
C SER A 117 4.53 2.11 19.29
N THR A 118 3.98 3.18 18.70
CA THR A 118 4.18 4.58 19.14
C THR A 118 2.93 5.21 19.75
N PHE A 119 1.76 4.59 19.57
CA PHE A 119 0.50 5.10 20.09
C PHE A 119 0.26 4.68 21.55
N PRO A 120 -0.09 5.62 22.45
CA PRO A 120 -0.42 5.28 23.83
C PRO A 120 -1.65 4.37 23.99
N ASN A 121 -2.59 4.42 23.05
CA ASN A 121 -3.81 3.59 23.05
C ASN A 121 -4.13 3.07 21.64
N ILE A 122 -3.70 1.85 21.37
CA ILE A 122 -3.84 1.18 20.06
C ILE A 122 -5.31 0.94 19.70
N ALA A 123 -6.19 0.70 20.68
CA ALA A 123 -7.58 0.33 20.43
C ALA A 123 -8.41 1.45 19.76
N ASN A 124 -7.95 2.69 19.87
CA ASN A 124 -8.60 3.86 19.29
C ASN A 124 -7.72 4.56 18.25
N GLN A 125 -6.74 3.87 17.68
CA GLN A 125 -5.91 4.46 16.63
C GLN A 125 -6.73 4.66 15.33
N PRO A 126 -6.78 5.87 14.74
CA PRO A 126 -7.58 6.14 13.54
C PRO A 126 -7.27 5.18 12.38
N LEU A 127 -5.99 4.88 12.16
CA LEU A 127 -5.57 3.98 11.07
C LEU A 127 -5.93 2.52 11.34
N GLY A 128 -5.96 2.09 12.60
CA GLY A 128 -6.42 0.76 12.98
C GLY A 128 -7.89 0.55 12.61
N LEU A 129 -8.72 1.58 12.81
CA LEU A 129 -10.14 1.55 12.41
C LEU A 129 -10.33 1.51 10.89
N LEU A 130 -9.50 2.23 10.12
CA LEU A 130 -9.52 2.19 8.64
C LEU A 130 -9.05 0.84 8.05
N CYS A 131 -8.41 0.00 8.86
CA CYS A 131 -7.91 -1.33 8.48
C CYS A 131 -8.74 -2.49 9.04
N ALA A 132 -9.86 -2.22 9.73
CA ALA A 132 -10.67 -3.27 10.32
C ALA A 132 -11.19 -4.22 9.22
N GLY A 133 -10.86 -5.51 9.34
CA GLY A 133 -11.10 -6.53 8.31
C GLY A 133 -12.57 -6.82 8.01
N ASP A 134 -13.48 -6.36 8.87
CA ASP A 134 -14.92 -6.56 8.70
C ASP A 134 -15.59 -5.49 7.82
N THR A 135 -14.82 -4.50 7.33
CA THR A 135 -15.39 -3.37 6.57
C THR A 135 -15.25 -3.58 5.06
N LEU A 136 -16.37 -3.46 4.36
CA LEU A 136 -16.42 -3.56 2.90
C LEU A 136 -15.96 -2.25 2.26
N TRP A 137 -14.73 -2.20 1.75
CA TRP A 137 -14.19 -0.99 1.13
C TRP A 137 -14.38 -0.95 -0.39
N CYS A 138 -14.40 -2.11 -1.04
CA CYS A 138 -14.36 -2.17 -2.49
C CYS A 138 -15.74 -1.98 -3.12
N GLU A 139 -15.89 -0.88 -3.88
CA GLU A 139 -17.12 -0.52 -4.61
C GLU A 139 -17.32 -1.35 -5.89
N ALA A 140 -16.24 -1.90 -6.46
CA ALA A 140 -16.25 -2.63 -7.73
C ALA A 140 -15.92 -4.12 -7.52
N ILE A 141 -16.77 -5.02 -8.01
CA ILE A 141 -16.45 -6.46 -8.05
C ILE A 141 -16.09 -6.83 -9.50
N PRO A 142 -14.96 -7.53 -9.73
CA PRO A 142 -14.74 -8.21 -11.00
C PRO A 142 -15.77 -9.34 -11.12
N SER A 143 -16.80 -9.12 -11.93
CA SER A 143 -17.72 -10.17 -12.35
C SER A 143 -17.41 -10.50 -13.80
N GLY A 144 -17.18 -11.79 -14.07
CA GLY A 144 -16.49 -12.31 -15.26
C GLY A 144 -17.07 -11.92 -16.63
N HIS A 145 -18.20 -11.20 -16.71
CA HIS A 145 -18.77 -10.71 -17.97
C HIS A 145 -19.42 -9.30 -17.89
N ALA A 146 -19.43 -8.65 -16.71
CA ALA A 146 -19.89 -7.27 -16.56
C ALA A 146 -19.43 -6.73 -15.19
N ALA A 147 -18.81 -5.55 -15.16
CA ALA A 147 -18.54 -4.85 -13.90
C ALA A 147 -19.87 -4.51 -13.21
N SER A 148 -20.17 -5.17 -12.10
CA SER A 148 -21.28 -4.77 -11.24
C SER A 148 -20.75 -3.88 -10.12
N VAL A 149 -21.21 -2.63 -10.10
CA VAL A 149 -20.98 -1.73 -8.97
C VAL A 149 -21.93 -2.15 -7.85
N ARG A 150 -21.41 -2.36 -6.64
CA ARG A 150 -22.24 -2.66 -5.46
C ARG A 150 -23.16 -1.47 -5.15
N SER A 151 -24.32 -1.73 -4.55
CA SER A 151 -25.29 -0.66 -4.26
C SER A 151 -24.75 0.27 -3.19
N ARG A 152 -25.09 1.57 -3.25
CA ARG A 152 -24.67 2.56 -2.25
C ARG A 152 -25.09 2.19 -0.81
N ASN A 153 -26.22 1.47 -0.65
CA ASN A 153 -26.67 1.00 0.67
C ASN A 153 -25.72 -0.03 1.31
N ASP A 154 -24.93 -0.75 0.50
CA ASP A 154 -24.02 -1.79 0.96
C ASP A 154 -22.82 -1.21 1.74
N PHE A 155 -22.60 0.11 1.63
CA PHE A 155 -21.45 0.82 2.21
C PHE A 155 -21.80 1.70 3.41
N SER A 156 -23.02 1.64 3.93
CA SER A 156 -23.44 2.41 5.12
C SER A 156 -22.51 2.19 6.31
N VAL A 157 -22.04 0.95 6.50
CA VAL A 157 -21.06 0.59 7.54
C VAL A 157 -19.72 1.28 7.29
N SER A 158 -19.22 1.27 6.05
CA SER A 158 -17.93 1.88 5.68
C SER A 158 -17.93 3.39 5.89
N TRP A 159 -19.02 4.07 5.55
CA TRP A 159 -19.20 5.49 5.86
C TRP A 159 -19.25 5.76 7.36
N ALA A 160 -19.95 4.93 8.14
CA ALA A 160 -19.99 5.06 9.60
C ALA A 160 -18.61 4.85 10.25
N VAL A 161 -17.79 3.94 9.70
CA VAL A 161 -16.40 3.75 10.13
C VAL A 161 -15.58 5.01 9.83
N MET A 162 -15.69 5.59 8.64
CA MET A 162 -14.96 6.81 8.29
C MET A 162 -15.39 8.02 9.14
N GLU A 163 -16.67 8.16 9.45
CA GLU A 163 -17.15 9.18 10.39
C GLU A 163 -16.54 8.98 11.78
N LYS A 164 -16.55 7.74 12.29
CA LYS A 164 -15.92 7.40 13.57
C LYS A 164 -14.41 7.72 13.56
N VAL A 165 -13.72 7.45 12.46
CA VAL A 165 -12.30 7.79 12.26
C VAL A 165 -12.09 9.30 12.32
N ALA A 166 -12.89 10.07 11.58
CA ALA A 166 -12.79 11.54 11.59
C ALA A 166 -13.03 12.14 12.99
N LEU A 167 -14.04 11.65 13.71
CA LEU A 167 -14.32 12.05 15.08
C LEU A 167 -13.19 11.68 16.04
N ASN A 168 -12.57 10.51 15.84
CA ASN A 168 -11.43 10.07 16.63
C ASN A 168 -10.20 10.97 16.40
N ILE A 169 -9.87 11.26 15.14
CA ILE A 169 -8.79 12.19 14.76
C ILE A 169 -8.98 13.53 15.48
N LEU A 170 -10.20 14.07 15.45
CA LEU A 170 -10.55 15.31 16.12
C LEU A 170 -10.40 15.23 17.65
N SER A 171 -10.81 14.12 18.27
CA SER A 171 -10.65 13.91 19.72
C SER A 171 -9.18 13.90 20.11
N LEU A 172 -8.34 13.15 19.38
CA LEU A 172 -6.91 13.05 19.65
C LEU A 172 -6.21 14.41 19.56
N VAL A 173 -6.59 15.25 18.59
CA VAL A 173 -6.09 16.62 18.48
C VAL A 173 -6.49 17.46 19.69
N LYS A 174 -7.74 17.39 20.13
CA LYS A 174 -8.25 18.13 21.31
C LYS A 174 -7.53 17.70 22.58
N ASP A 175 -7.31 16.41 22.74
CA ASP A 175 -6.66 15.81 23.91
C ASP A 175 -5.12 15.92 23.85
N ARG A 176 -4.57 16.46 22.75
CA ARG A 176 -3.12 16.54 22.49
C ARG A 176 -2.43 15.19 22.60
N SER A 177 -3.11 14.14 22.18
CA SER A 177 -2.62 12.77 22.15
C SER A 177 -2.06 12.45 20.77
N TYR A 178 -0.77 12.16 20.69
CA TYR A 178 -0.05 11.95 19.44
C TYR A 178 0.79 10.67 19.49
N ALA A 179 0.94 10.00 18.36
CA ALA A 179 2.03 9.06 18.15
C ALA A 179 3.37 9.79 18.16
N THR A 180 4.31 9.35 19.00
CA THR A 180 5.68 9.90 19.00
C THR A 180 6.55 9.14 18.02
N LEU A 181 6.94 9.79 16.93
CA LEU A 181 7.70 9.18 15.84
C LEU A 181 9.20 9.38 16.03
N GLU A 182 9.93 8.26 16.06
CA GLU A 182 11.39 8.27 15.91
C GLU A 182 11.80 8.38 14.44
N GLU A 183 13.08 8.67 14.17
CA GLU A 183 13.55 8.87 12.80
C GLU A 183 13.32 7.67 11.89
N GLU A 184 13.41 6.44 12.42
CA GLU A 184 13.14 5.22 11.65
C GLU A 184 11.68 5.13 11.19
N HIS A 185 10.73 5.44 12.09
CA HIS A 185 9.32 5.52 11.79
C HIS A 185 9.05 6.58 10.72
N ILE A 186 9.69 7.76 10.84
CA ILE A 186 9.55 8.84 9.85
C ILE A 186 10.10 8.42 8.48
N LYS A 187 11.28 7.79 8.43
CA LYS A 187 11.88 7.30 7.17
C LYS A 187 11.00 6.25 6.51
N GLU A 188 10.41 5.36 7.29
CA GLU A 188 9.48 4.36 6.77
C GLU A 188 8.18 4.98 6.26
N LEU A 189 7.55 5.87 7.03
CA LEU A 189 6.34 6.58 6.59
C LEU A 189 6.59 7.41 5.34
N LEU A 190 7.75 8.05 5.21
CA LEU A 190 8.15 8.75 3.99
C LEU A 190 8.23 7.81 2.77
N SER A 191 8.80 6.61 2.92
CA SER A 191 8.81 5.64 1.81
C SER A 191 7.40 5.18 1.41
N ILE A 192 6.47 5.11 2.36
CA ILE A 192 5.07 4.78 2.07
C ILE A 192 4.35 5.97 1.41
N LEU A 193 4.62 7.20 1.85
CA LEU A 193 4.08 8.42 1.25
C LEU A 193 4.58 8.63 -0.19
N GLU A 194 5.81 8.24 -0.49
CA GLU A 194 6.34 8.23 -1.86
C GLU A 194 5.51 7.30 -2.76
N VAL A 195 5.13 6.11 -2.26
CA VAL A 195 4.21 5.20 -2.97
C VAL A 195 2.82 5.83 -3.16
N ILE A 196 2.27 6.48 -2.13
CA ILE A 196 0.97 7.18 -2.23
C ILE A 196 1.02 8.30 -3.27
N SER A 197 2.12 9.06 -3.32
CA SER A 197 2.28 10.18 -4.26
C SER A 197 2.34 9.73 -5.73
N ALA A 198 2.72 8.47 -5.98
CA ALA A 198 2.71 7.87 -7.30
C ALA A 198 1.36 7.29 -7.71
N LEU A 199 0.39 7.20 -6.80
CA LEU A 199 -0.96 6.76 -7.12
C LEU A 199 -1.74 7.84 -7.86
N ASN A 200 -2.51 7.41 -8.87
CA ASN A 200 -3.48 8.27 -9.52
C ASN A 200 -4.73 8.41 -8.63
N VAL A 201 -4.73 9.43 -7.76
CA VAL A 201 -5.85 9.71 -6.83
C VAL A 201 -7.14 10.10 -7.57
N ASP A 202 -7.04 10.63 -8.79
CA ASP A 202 -8.21 11.01 -9.61
C ASP A 202 -9.02 9.79 -10.06
N SER A 203 -8.42 8.59 -10.04
CA SER A 203 -9.11 7.34 -10.36
C SER A 203 -9.82 6.70 -9.18
N PHE A 204 -9.68 7.24 -7.97
CA PHE A 204 -10.23 6.62 -6.77
C PHE A 204 -11.74 6.76 -6.73
N PHE A 205 -12.41 5.70 -6.28
CA PHE A 205 -13.79 5.78 -5.85
C PHE A 205 -13.93 6.63 -4.57
N PRO A 206 -15.13 7.18 -4.28
CA PRO A 206 -15.35 8.03 -3.12
C PRO A 206 -14.89 7.43 -1.78
N LEU A 207 -15.06 6.12 -1.56
CA LEU A 207 -14.55 5.47 -0.35
C LEU A 207 -13.02 5.52 -0.28
N ASP A 208 -12.33 5.11 -1.34
CA ASP A 208 -10.86 5.09 -1.35
C ASP A 208 -10.25 6.49 -1.28
N PHE A 209 -10.86 7.47 -1.96
CA PHE A 209 -10.49 8.88 -1.82
C PHE A 209 -10.60 9.36 -0.38
N THR A 210 -11.73 9.10 0.26
CA THR A 210 -11.98 9.52 1.66
C THR A 210 -11.04 8.80 2.63
N ARG A 211 -10.77 7.51 2.43
CA ARG A 211 -9.82 6.75 3.24
C ARG A 211 -8.39 7.28 3.11
N CYS A 212 -7.95 7.59 1.88
CA CYS A 212 -6.65 8.19 1.62
C CYS A 212 -6.53 9.56 2.30
N PHE A 213 -7.57 10.40 2.17
CA PHE A 213 -7.63 11.69 2.86
C PHE A 213 -7.54 11.53 4.39
N LEU A 214 -8.32 10.62 4.98
CA LEU A 214 -8.30 10.35 6.42
C LEU A 214 -6.95 9.77 6.90
N LEU A 215 -6.29 8.97 6.07
CA LEU A 215 -4.92 8.51 6.32
C LEU A 215 -3.95 9.69 6.41
N LEU A 216 -3.92 10.55 5.38
CA LEU A 216 -2.98 11.67 5.29
C LEU A 216 -3.19 12.68 6.42
N ILE A 217 -4.45 13.04 6.71
CA ILE A 217 -4.75 13.98 7.80
C ILE A 217 -4.40 13.37 9.16
N SER A 218 -4.69 12.08 9.40
CA SER A 218 -4.31 11.37 10.62
C SER A 218 -2.78 11.38 10.82
N LEU A 219 -2.00 11.10 9.76
CA LEU A 219 -0.55 11.20 9.81
C LEU A 219 -0.08 12.62 10.14
N ALA A 220 -0.67 13.64 9.52
CA ALA A 220 -0.27 15.03 9.74
C ALA A 220 -0.60 15.54 11.16
N VAL A 221 -1.78 15.20 11.70
CA VAL A 221 -2.31 15.84 12.91
C VAL A 221 -2.29 14.97 14.17
N ASN A 222 -2.15 13.64 14.03
CA ASN A 222 -2.09 12.71 15.16
C ASN A 222 -0.71 12.08 15.36
N SER A 223 0.31 12.55 14.64
CA SER A 223 1.70 12.15 14.86
C SER A 223 2.58 13.35 15.18
N ARG A 224 3.66 13.10 15.92
CA ARG A 224 4.64 14.11 16.30
C ARG A 224 6.03 13.51 16.30
N ALA A 225 6.97 14.12 15.60
CA ALA A 225 8.37 13.73 15.68
C ALA A 225 8.92 13.91 17.10
N SER A 226 9.72 12.94 17.55
CA SER A 226 10.49 13.05 18.80
C SER A 226 11.42 14.27 18.76
N ILE A 227 11.74 14.79 19.95
CA ILE A 227 12.63 15.96 20.12
C ILE A 227 14.04 15.67 19.58
N SER A 228 14.44 14.39 19.56
CA SER A 228 15.73 13.93 19.05
C SER A 228 15.81 13.86 17.51
N CYS A 229 14.67 13.93 16.81
CA CYS A 229 14.64 13.77 15.36
C CYS A 229 15.22 14.99 14.63
N ASN A 230 15.89 14.75 13.50
CA ASN A 230 16.30 15.81 12.60
C ASN A 230 15.10 16.66 12.15
N LYS A 231 15.15 17.97 12.44
CA LYS A 231 14.07 18.92 12.10
C LYS A 231 13.72 18.95 10.61
N ALA A 232 14.71 18.82 9.73
CA ALA A 232 14.48 18.81 8.28
C ALA A 232 13.70 17.56 7.85
N LEU A 233 14.00 16.40 8.46
CA LEU A 233 13.29 15.15 8.21
C LEU A 233 11.82 15.24 8.67
N SER A 234 11.61 15.78 9.88
CA SER A 234 10.27 15.99 10.43
C SER A 234 9.43 16.96 9.58
N LEU A 235 10.05 18.04 9.08
CA LEU A 235 9.39 18.98 8.17
C LEU A 235 9.09 18.35 6.81
N LYS A 236 10.01 17.57 6.25
CA LYS A 236 9.77 16.82 5.00
C LYS A 236 8.54 15.93 5.15
N PHE A 237 8.47 15.17 6.24
CA PHE A 237 7.33 14.29 6.53
C PHE A 237 6.00 15.03 6.58
N LEU A 238 5.91 16.13 7.35
CA LEU A 238 4.68 16.91 7.41
C LEU A 238 4.31 17.51 6.05
N ALA A 239 5.29 18.02 5.30
CA ALA A 239 5.08 18.58 3.97
C ALA A 239 4.62 17.54 2.94
N THR A 240 4.99 16.26 3.10
CA THR A 240 4.52 15.17 2.22
C THR A 240 3.11 14.67 2.60
N CYS A 241 2.63 14.96 3.82
CA CYS A 241 1.26 14.62 4.23
C CYS A 241 0.21 15.65 3.77
N CYS A 242 0.64 16.85 3.36
CA CYS A 242 -0.21 18.00 3.00
C CYS A 242 -0.17 18.27 1.50
#